data_AF-A0A3B0V8I4-F1
#
_entry.id   AF-A0A3B0V8I4-F1
#
_cell.length_a   1.000
_cell.length_b   1.000
_cell.length_c   1.000
_cell.angle_alpha   90.00
_cell.angle_beta   90.00
_cell.angle_gamma   90.00
#
_symmetry.space_group_name_H-M   'P 1'
#
loop_
_entity.id
_entity.type
_entity.pdbx_description
1 polymer ?
#
loop_
_entity_poly.entity_id
_entity_poly.type
_entity_poly.pdbx_seq_one_letter_code
_entity_poly.pdbx_strand_id
1 'polypeptide(L)'
;MKEINLHISEISTLCKLNNVQSLFAFGSILKGSLQPESDVDLVVAIEDKDPLKYSDYYFDLKDGLEKIFERRIDLLEEKAIRNPFLKKEIDNNKVLLYAK
;
A
#
# COMPACT_ATOMS: atom_id res chain seq x y z
N MET A 1 -7.03 7.82 8.01
CA MET A 1 -6.49 9.02 7.32
C MET A 1 -5.55 9.87 8.17
N LYS A 2 -5.85 10.23 9.42
CA LYS A 2 -4.93 11.06 10.25
C LYS A 2 -3.52 10.47 10.33
N GLU A 3 -3.41 9.17 10.54
CA GLU A 3 -2.15 8.45 10.67
C GLU A 3 -1.33 8.42 9.36
N ILE A 4 -1.97 8.08 8.24
CA ILE A 4 -1.34 8.13 6.91
C ILE A 4 -0.78 9.52 6.60
N ASN A 5 -1.53 10.57 6.94
CA ASN A 5 -1.13 11.95 6.67
C ASN A 5 0.13 12.37 7.45
N LEU A 6 0.42 11.76 8.60
CA LEU A 6 1.64 12.02 9.37
C LEU A 6 2.89 11.55 8.62
N HIS A 7 2.78 10.46 7.87
CA HIS A 7 3.91 9.80 7.21
C HIS A 7 3.91 9.96 5.68
N ILE A 8 3.06 10.82 5.12
CA ILE A 8 2.87 10.90 3.66
C ILE A 8 4.17 11.20 2.89
N SER A 9 5.08 11.98 3.48
CA SER A 9 6.39 12.28 2.89
C SER A 9 7.34 11.07 2.91
N GLU A 10 7.33 10.30 4.00
CA GLU A 10 8.14 9.08 4.15
C GLU A 10 7.63 8.00 3.19
N ILE A 11 6.31 7.80 3.12
CA ILE A 11 5.65 6.90 2.18
C ILE A 11 6.01 7.28 0.75
N SER A 12 5.91 8.57 0.38
CA SER A 12 6.26 9.02 -0.97
C SER A 12 7.72 8.74 -1.31
N THR A 13 8.63 8.92 -0.34
CA THR A 13 10.06 8.64 -0.53
C THR A 13 10.30 7.15 -0.72
N LEU A 14 9.68 6.32 0.10
CA LEU A 14 9.77 4.87 0.01
C LEU A 14 9.19 4.33 -1.31
N CYS A 15 8.06 4.87 -1.77
CA CYS A 15 7.47 4.53 -3.06
C CYS A 15 8.42 4.84 -4.23
N LYS A 16 9.10 6.01 -4.20
CA LYS A 16 10.08 6.39 -5.23
C LYS A 16 11.27 5.44 -5.27
N LEU A 17 11.79 5.05 -4.11
CA LEU A 17 12.93 4.13 -3.99
C LEU A 17 12.62 2.73 -4.54
N ASN A 18 11.37 2.28 -4.38
CA ASN A 18 10.92 0.93 -4.77
C ASN A 18 10.18 0.90 -6.11
N ASN A 19 10.37 1.91 -6.97
CA ASN A 19 9.77 2.01 -8.31
C ASN A 19 8.25 1.73 -8.34
N VAL A 20 7.55 2.21 -7.31
CA VAL A 20 6.09 2.13 -7.21
C VAL A 20 5.48 3.07 -8.25
N GLN A 21 4.51 2.56 -9.01
CA GLN A 21 3.69 3.35 -9.91
C GLN A 21 2.55 4.04 -9.15
N SER A 22 1.86 3.29 -8.29
CA SER A 22 0.78 3.81 -7.46
C SER A 22 0.66 3.04 -6.14
N LEU A 23 0.23 3.75 -5.09
CA LEU A 23 -0.10 3.19 -3.79
C LEU A 23 -1.44 3.77 -3.32
N PHE A 24 -2.34 2.89 -2.88
CA PHE A 24 -3.63 3.26 -2.33
C PHE A 24 -3.84 2.63 -0.96
N ALA A 25 -4.53 3.34 -0.08
CA ALA A 25 -5.11 2.77 1.14
C ALA A 25 -6.55 2.36 0.89
N PHE A 26 -6.99 1.27 1.51
CA PHE A 26 -8.38 0.83 1.50
C PHE A 26 -8.78 0.27 2.87
N GLY A 27 -10.01 -0.23 3.01
CA GLY A 27 -10.42 -0.91 4.23
C GLY A 27 -10.54 0.00 5.47
N SER A 28 -10.13 -0.52 6.62
CA SER A 28 -10.42 0.06 7.93
C SER A 28 -9.66 1.37 8.20
N ILE A 29 -8.48 1.56 7.60
CA ILE A 29 -7.62 2.74 7.80
C ILE A 29 -8.22 4.05 7.31
N LEU A 30 -9.18 3.95 6.40
CA LEU A 30 -9.91 5.11 5.88
C LEU A 30 -10.97 5.59 6.86
N LYS A 31 -11.59 4.70 7.63
CA LYS A 31 -12.72 4.99 8.53
C LYS A 31 -12.29 5.60 9.87
N GLY A 32 -10.99 5.67 10.16
CA GLY A 32 -10.46 6.26 11.39
C GLY A 32 -10.76 5.43 12.65
N SER A 33 -11.23 4.20 12.48
CA SER A 33 -11.53 3.24 13.54
C SER A 33 -10.48 2.13 13.61
N LEU A 34 -9.22 2.44 13.28
CA LEU A 34 -8.14 1.46 13.36
C LEU A 34 -7.90 1.14 14.83
N GLN A 35 -8.04 -0.14 15.19
CA GLN A 35 -7.64 -0.59 16.52
C GLN A 35 -6.11 -0.75 16.55
N PRO A 36 -5.47 -0.71 17.73
CA PRO A 36 -4.03 -0.88 17.86
C PRO A 36 -3.49 -2.17 17.21
N GLU A 37 -4.29 -3.23 17.21
CA GLU A 37 -3.97 -4.53 16.63
C GLU A 37 -4.38 -4.69 15.16
N SER A 38 -5.01 -3.68 14.56
CA SER A 38 -5.48 -3.75 13.17
C SER A 38 -4.32 -3.59 12.19
N ASP A 39 -4.31 -4.45 11.18
CA ASP A 39 -3.42 -4.33 10.03
C ASP A 39 -3.81 -3.12 9.17
N VAL A 40 -2.86 -2.66 8.35
CA VAL A 40 -3.08 -1.56 7.39
C VAL A 40 -3.19 -2.12 5.98
N ASP A 41 -4.38 -1.98 5.41
CA ASP A 41 -4.71 -2.50 4.08
C ASP A 41 -4.25 -1.53 2.98
N LEU A 42 -3.30 -1.95 2.14
CA LEU A 42 -2.75 -1.16 1.04
C LEU A 42 -2.77 -1.93 -0.28
N VAL A 43 -3.02 -1.23 -1.38
CA VAL A 43 -2.85 -1.78 -2.74
C VAL A 43 -1.73 -1.04 -3.44
N VAL A 44 -0.80 -1.79 -4.02
CA VAL A 44 0.34 -1.26 -4.76
C VAL A 44 0.32 -1.74 -6.21
N ALA A 45 0.83 -0.88 -7.10
CA ALA A 45 1.28 -1.26 -8.43
C ALA A 45 2.76 -0.92 -8.57
N ILE A 46 3.60 -1.91 -8.84
CA ILE A 46 5.04 -1.74 -9.12
C ILE A 46 5.30 -1.96 -10.62
N GLU A 47 6.07 -1.06 -11.22
CA GLU A 47 6.38 -1.09 -12.64
C GLU A 47 7.79 -1.67 -12.89
N ASP A 48 7.94 -3.00 -12.78
CA ASP A 48 9.14 -3.70 -13.24
C ASP A 48 8.78 -5.01 -13.96
N LYS A 49 9.55 -5.33 -15.00
CA LYS A 49 9.38 -6.54 -15.82
C LYS A 49 10.32 -7.66 -15.36
N ASP A 50 11.37 -7.34 -14.62
CA ASP A 50 12.29 -8.30 -14.03
C ASP A 50 11.65 -8.88 -12.75
N PRO A 51 11.33 -10.18 -12.69
CA PRO A 51 10.68 -10.78 -11.54
C PRO A 51 11.49 -10.65 -10.24
N LEU A 52 12.83 -10.68 -10.32
CA LEU A 52 13.69 -10.59 -9.14
C LEU A 52 13.68 -9.18 -8.56
N LYS A 53 13.87 -8.16 -9.40
CA LYS A 53 13.77 -6.76 -8.95
C LYS A 53 12.38 -6.42 -8.45
N TYR A 54 11.35 -6.91 -9.14
CA TYR A 54 9.98 -6.74 -8.70
C TYR A 54 9.75 -7.33 -7.30
N SER A 55 10.25 -8.54 -7.02
CA SER A 55 10.14 -9.11 -5.68
C SER A 55 10.91 -8.32 -4.64
N ASP A 56 12.12 -7.86 -4.96
CA ASP A 56 12.93 -7.04 -4.04
C ASP A 56 12.19 -5.75 -3.69
N TYR A 57 11.71 -5.00 -4.69
CA TYR A 57 10.93 -3.78 -4.46
C TYR A 57 9.66 -4.01 -3.65
N TYR A 58 8.96 -5.12 -3.88
CA TYR A 58 7.75 -5.45 -3.14
C TYR A 58 8.05 -5.68 -1.65
N PHE A 59 9.05 -6.51 -1.34
CA PHE A 59 9.39 -6.83 0.04
C PHE A 59 10.02 -5.63 0.76
N ASP A 60 10.91 -4.88 0.09
CA ASP A 60 11.52 -3.66 0.64
C ASP A 60 10.45 -2.60 0.94
N LEU A 61 9.46 -2.45 0.05
CA LEU A 61 8.32 -1.55 0.28
C LEU A 61 7.49 -2.02 1.47
N LYS A 62 7.12 -3.31 1.53
CA LYS A 62 6.31 -3.86 2.62
C LYS A 62 7.01 -3.65 3.97
N ASP A 63 8.26 -4.05 4.08
CA ASP A 63 9.05 -3.93 5.30
C ASP A 63 9.26 -2.47 5.70
N GLY A 64 9.46 -1.58 4.72
CA GLY A 64 9.57 -0.14 4.95
C GLY A 64 8.26 0.47 5.48
N LEU A 65 7.11 0.07 4.92
CA LEU A 65 5.81 0.51 5.38
C LEU A 65 5.52 -0.01 6.81
N GLU A 66 5.84 -1.26 7.10
CA GLU A 66 5.68 -1.83 8.46
C GLU A 66 6.50 -1.06 9.50
N LYS A 67 7.70 -0.59 9.12
CA LYS A 67 8.53 0.27 9.98
C LYS A 67 7.94 1.66 10.17
N ILE A 68 7.40 2.28 9.11
CA ILE A 68 6.79 3.61 9.17
C ILE A 68 5.55 3.61 10.06
N PHE A 69 4.69 2.60 9.93
CA PHE A 69 3.42 2.51 10.66
C PHE A 69 3.53 1.79 12.01
N GLU A 70 4.70 1.21 12.32
CA GLU A 70 4.97 0.38 13.50
C GLU A 70 3.94 -0.74 13.71
N ARG A 71 3.41 -1.28 12.61
CA ARG A 71 2.41 -2.36 12.61
C ARG A 71 2.45 -3.13 11.31
N ARG A 72 1.70 -4.24 11.29
CA ARG A 72 1.58 -5.09 10.12
C ARG A 72 0.87 -4.37 8.97
N ILE A 73 1.36 -4.64 7.77
CA ILE A 73 0.79 -4.15 6.52
C ILE A 73 0.26 -5.34 5.74
N ASP A 74 -1.00 -5.28 5.35
CA ASP A 74 -1.54 -6.13 4.29
C ASP A 74 -1.37 -5.42 2.95
N LEU A 75 -0.29 -5.79 2.24
CA LEU A 75 0.04 -5.21 0.94
C LEU A 75 -0.48 -6.13 -0.16
N LEU A 76 -1.40 -5.62 -0.97
CA LEU A 76 -1.93 -6.34 -2.12
C LEU A 76 -1.41 -5.76 -3.43
N GLU A 77 -1.06 -6.63 -4.36
CA GLU A 77 -0.67 -6.25 -5.71
C GLU A 77 -1.90 -6.06 -6.60
N GLU A 78 -2.06 -4.87 -7.19
CA GLU A 78 -3.26 -4.51 -7.98
C GLU A 78 -3.52 -5.51 -9.11
N LYS A 79 -2.45 -6.00 -9.76
CA LYS A 79 -2.52 -7.01 -10.84
C LYS A 79 -2.85 -8.42 -10.35
N ALA A 80 -2.64 -8.71 -9.07
CA ALA A 80 -2.89 -10.02 -8.48
C ALA A 80 -4.35 -10.19 -8.01
N ILE A 81 -5.11 -9.10 -7.89
CA ILE A 81 -6.52 -9.13 -7.46
C ILE A 81 -7.39 -9.66 -8.60
N ARG A 82 -7.67 -10.97 -8.57
CA ARG A 82 -8.49 -11.66 -9.59
C ARG A 82 -9.98 -11.66 -9.30
N ASN A 83 -10.38 -11.54 -8.03
CA ASN A 83 -11.80 -11.56 -7.67
C ASN A 83 -12.45 -10.21 -8.07
N PRO A 84 -13.40 -10.20 -9.01
CA PRO A 84 -14.01 -8.96 -9.51
C PRO A 84 -14.82 -8.23 -8.45
N PHE A 85 -15.41 -8.93 -7.49
CA PHE A 85 -16.16 -8.30 -6.39
C PHE A 85 -15.23 -7.57 -5.45
N LEU A 86 -14.14 -8.23 -5.03
CA LEU A 86 -13.10 -7.61 -4.20
C LEU A 86 -12.47 -6.41 -4.91
N LYS A 87 -12.10 -6.58 -6.19
CA LYS A 87 -11.53 -5.50 -6.99
C LYS A 87 -12.45 -4.28 -7.03
N LYS A 88 -13.74 -4.49 -7.29
CA LYS A 88 -14.73 -3.40 -7.34
C LYS A 88 -14.91 -2.73 -5.97
N GLU A 89 -14.91 -3.50 -4.89
CA GLU A 89 -15.00 -2.95 -3.53
C GLU A 89 -13.80 -2.06 -3.20
N ILE A 90 -12.59 -2.54 -3.52
CA ILE A 90 -11.35 -1.77 -3.34
C ILE A 90 -11.40 -0.52 -4.23
N ASP A 91 -11.67 -0.65 -5.53
CA ASP A 91 -11.68 0.47 -6.47
C ASP A 91 -12.68 1.56 -6.09
N ASN A 92 -13.83 1.20 -5.50
CA ASN A 92 -14.83 2.16 -5.05
C ASN A 92 -14.43 2.92 -3.78
N ASN A 93 -13.57 2.34 -2.94
CA ASN A 93 -13.28 2.87 -1.60
C ASN A 93 -11.81 3.25 -1.41
N LYS A 94 -10.92 2.95 -2.37
CA LYS A 94 -9.50 3.21 -2.22
C LYS A 94 -9.19 4.70 -2.27
N VAL A 95 -8.23 5.13 -1.46
CA VAL A 95 -7.72 6.51 -1.42
C VAL A 95 -6.27 6.50 -1.88
N LEU A 96 -5.97 7.35 -2.86
CA LEU A 96 -4.63 7.51 -3.40
C LEU A 96 -3.66 8.07 -2.34
N LEU A 97 -2.55 7.39 -2.12
CA LEU A 97 -1.45 7.85 -1.27
C LEU A 97 -0.27 8.35 -2.09
N TYR A 98 0.01 7.68 -3.19
CA TYR A 98 1.13 8.00 -4.08
C TYR A 98 0.81 7.60 -5.52
N ALA A 99 1.20 8.45 -6.47
CA ALA A 99 1.26 8.13 -7.89
C ALA A 99 2.50 8.79 -8.50
N LYS A 100 3.17 8.08 -9.40
CA LYS A 100 4.32 8.57 -10.19
C LYS A 100 3.88 9.37 -11.41
#